data_AF-A0A7J6VIM9-F1
#
_entry.id   AF-A0A7J6VIM9-F1
#
_cell.length_a   1.000
_cell.length_b   1.000
_cell.length_c   1.000
_cell.angle_alpha   90.00
_cell.angle_beta   90.00
_cell.angle_gamma   90.00
#
_symmetry.space_group_name_H-M   'P 1'
#
loop_
_entity.id
_entity.type
_entity.pdbx_description
1 polymer ?
#
loop_
_entity_poly.entity_id
_entity_poly.type
_entity_poly.pdbx_seq_one_letter_code
_entity_poly.pdbx_strand_id
1 'polypeptide(L)'
;MSGFGVDVLTQEYKLVIILFYKEISSCSDVCESGSVMNEMRVCNLRGLTWRTRMGNVPNVLLEASQVFSYVFVSGCLHWSVIDQNFRLRIVSLHLGSEEFGDVETPGLDMLRDCKLKSDYFALWVLAESLSLVDSSRTQCVDIWLRTKSYNKNEHWMKLYSLRRELMDPYFSSSTVVQLLRYQKNAEILLQGNSSLVAYNAESNTVKLFSVAVERADSLKAYPFVGSLIAVRTLCGMQRSEI
;
A
#
# COMPACT_ATOMS: atom_id res chain seq x y z
N MET A 1 9.13 -6.92 -3.96
CA MET A 1 7.74 -6.69 -3.48
C MET A 1 7.14 -8.01 -3.07
N SER A 2 6.08 -8.00 -2.27
CA SER A 2 5.28 -9.20 -2.01
C SER A 2 3.80 -8.82 -1.88
N GLY A 3 2.94 -9.84 -1.90
CA GLY A 3 1.52 -9.69 -1.63
C GLY A 3 0.88 -11.04 -1.30
N PHE A 4 -0.22 -10.98 -0.56
CA PHE A 4 -0.97 -12.16 -0.13
C PHE A 4 -2.46 -11.95 -0.42
N GLY A 5 -3.12 -12.98 -0.92
CA GLY A 5 -4.55 -12.93 -1.19
C GLY A 5 -5.11 -14.30 -1.52
N VAL A 6 -6.31 -14.31 -2.08
CA VAL A 6 -7.04 -15.53 -2.46
C VAL A 6 -7.43 -15.47 -3.93
N ASP A 7 -7.25 -16.60 -4.61
CA ASP A 7 -7.90 -16.84 -5.88
C ASP A 7 -9.38 -17.18 -5.61
N VAL A 8 -10.26 -16.23 -5.93
CA VAL A 8 -11.68 -16.30 -5.56
C VAL A 8 -12.39 -17.48 -6.25
N LEU A 9 -11.89 -17.96 -7.39
CA LEU A 9 -12.52 -19.07 -8.10
C LEU A 9 -12.12 -20.42 -7.49
N THR A 10 -10.83 -20.60 -7.20
CA THR A 10 -10.30 -21.87 -6.67
C THR A 10 -10.32 -21.94 -5.15
N GLN A 11 -10.58 -20.81 -4.48
CA GLN A 11 -10.49 -20.62 -3.02
C GLN A 11 -9.09 -20.95 -2.48
N GLU A 12 -8.06 -20.82 -3.32
CA GLU A 12 -6.67 -21.04 -2.92
C GLU A 12 -6.00 -19.74 -2.48
N TYR A 13 -5.42 -19.76 -1.28
CA TYR A 13 -4.57 -18.68 -0.81
C TYR A 13 -3.22 -18.71 -1.50
N LYS A 14 -2.79 -17.55 -1.98
CA LYS A 14 -1.55 -17.36 -2.74
C LYS A 14 -0.66 -16.31 -2.06
N LEU A 15 0.61 -16.65 -1.90
CA LEU A 15 1.67 -15.70 -1.56
C LEU A 15 2.47 -15.40 -2.83
N VAL A 16 2.57 -14.12 -3.19
CA VAL A 16 3.32 -13.65 -4.35
C VAL A 16 4.55 -12.89 -3.87
N ILE A 17 5.69 -13.17 -4.49
CA ILE A 17 6.94 -12.45 -4.28
C ILE A 17 7.44 -12.00 -5.65
N ILE A 18 7.78 -10.73 -5.77
CA ILE A 18 8.39 -10.15 -6.97
C ILE A 18 9.81 -9.72 -6.61
N LEU A 19 10.77 -10.28 -7.34
CA LEU A 19 12.20 -10.06 -7.19
C LEU A 19 12.71 -9.18 -8.34
N PHE A 20 13.59 -8.24 -8.01
CA PHE A 20 14.18 -7.29 -8.94
C PHE A 20 15.68 -7.51 -8.94
N TYR A 21 16.24 -7.80 -10.11
CA TYR A 21 17.67 -7.96 -10.31
C TYR A 21 18.18 -6.73 -11.06
N LYS A 22 19.08 -5.97 -10.43
CA LYS A 22 19.80 -4.88 -11.08
C LYS A 22 21.16 -5.41 -11.49
N GLU A 23 21.40 -5.55 -12.79
CA GLU A 23 22.73 -5.84 -13.30
C GLU A 23 23.59 -4.58 -13.13
N ILE A 24 24.63 -4.67 -12.29
CA ILE A 24 25.59 -3.59 -12.11
C ILE A 24 26.70 -3.84 -13.12
N SER A 25 26.62 -3.19 -14.28
CA SER A 25 27.71 -3.24 -15.26
C SER A 25 28.92 -2.49 -14.70
N SER A 26 30.00 -3.22 -14.47
CA SER A 26 31.29 -2.66 -14.05
C SER A 26 32.07 -2.18 -15.27
N CYS A 27 31.67 -1.08 -15.91
CA CYS A 27 32.55 -0.32 -16.81
C CYS A 27 31.99 1.09 -17.05
N SER A 28 32.93 2.03 -17.06
CA SER A 28 32.82 3.47 -17.21
C SER A 28 32.12 3.94 -18.49
N ASP A 29 31.44 5.08 -18.36
CA ASP A 29 31.05 6.02 -19.42
C ASP A 29 30.07 5.51 -20.49
N VAL A 30 28.82 5.37 -20.07
CA VAL A 30 27.56 5.90 -20.67
C VAL A 30 26.44 5.21 -19.89
N CYS A 31 25.58 6.00 -19.26
CA CYS A 31 24.46 5.51 -18.44
C CYS A 31 23.39 4.83 -19.31
N GLU A 32 23.67 3.65 -19.87
CA GLU A 32 22.61 2.75 -20.32
C GLU A 32 21.99 2.11 -19.07
N SER A 33 20.71 2.42 -18.85
CA SER A 33 19.89 1.84 -17.80
C SER A 33 19.94 0.32 -17.93
N GLY A 34 20.75 -0.34 -17.10
CA GLY A 34 20.89 -1.79 -17.10
C GLY A 34 19.51 -2.47 -17.05
N SER A 35 19.34 -3.54 -17.83
CA SER A 35 18.06 -4.24 -17.88
C SER A 35 17.69 -4.74 -16.48
N VAL A 36 16.52 -4.34 -15.98
CA VAL A 36 16.00 -4.86 -14.72
C VAL A 36 15.29 -6.16 -15.05
N MET A 37 15.91 -7.29 -14.72
CA MET A 37 15.22 -8.57 -14.83
C MET A 37 14.29 -8.72 -13.63
N ASN A 38 13.02 -9.00 -13.92
CA ASN A 38 11.99 -9.17 -12.92
C ASN A 38 11.52 -10.62 -12.88
N GLU A 39 11.53 -11.22 -11.69
CA GLU A 39 11.03 -12.57 -11.45
C GLU A 39 9.81 -12.50 -10.52
N MET A 40 8.74 -13.24 -10.86
CA MET A 40 7.62 -13.45 -9.95
C MET A 40 7.59 -14.90 -9.48
N ARG A 41 7.49 -15.08 -8.17
CA ARG A 41 7.26 -16.38 -7.51
C ARG A 41 5.89 -16.39 -6.88
N VAL A 42 5.14 -17.47 -7.08
CA VAL A 42 3.81 -17.67 -6.51
C VAL A 42 3.82 -18.97 -5.71
N CYS A 43 3.37 -18.91 -4.46
CA CYS A 43 3.18 -20.06 -3.59
C CYS A 43 1.69 -20.29 -3.35
N ASN A 44 1.19 -21.48 -3.70
CA ASN A 44 -0.13 -21.92 -3.27
C ASN A 44 0.00 -22.49 -1.83
N LEU A 45 -0.64 -21.86 -0.85
CA LEU A 45 -0.43 -22.23 0.56
C LEU A 45 -0.99 -23.60 0.93
N ARG A 46 -2.05 -24.07 0.26
CA ARG A 46 -2.67 -25.38 0.55
C ARG A 46 -1.69 -26.54 0.38
N GLY A 47 -0.81 -26.47 -0.62
CA GLY A 47 0.20 -27.48 -0.91
C GLY A 47 1.64 -27.03 -0.67
N LEU A 48 1.84 -25.78 -0.26
CA LEU A 48 3.16 -25.12 -0.14
C LEU A 48 4.01 -25.24 -1.42
N THR A 49 3.36 -25.28 -2.58
CA THR A 49 4.03 -25.44 -3.87
C THR A 49 4.39 -24.07 -4.44
N TRP A 50 5.68 -23.88 -4.70
CA TRP A 50 6.20 -22.69 -5.36
C TRP A 50 6.29 -22.89 -6.88
N ARG A 51 5.91 -21.85 -7.63
CA ARG A 51 6.15 -21.75 -9.08
C ARG A 51 6.79 -20.41 -9.40
N THR A 52 7.68 -20.42 -10.40
CA THR A 52 8.37 -19.23 -10.90
C THR A 52 7.82 -18.85 -12.28
N ARG A 53 7.65 -17.55 -12.52
CA ARG A 53 7.27 -16.94 -13.80
C ARG A 53 8.32 -15.89 -14.16
N MET A 54 8.85 -16.00 -15.39
CA MET A 54 9.79 -15.04 -15.97
C MET A 54 9.11 -14.26 -17.10
N GLY A 55 9.46 -12.98 -17.27
CA GLY A 55 9.18 -12.23 -18.51
C GLY A 55 7.88 -11.42 -18.60
N ASN A 56 6.94 -11.57 -17.65
CA ASN A 56 5.66 -10.83 -17.65
C ASN A 56 5.53 -9.82 -16.51
N VAL A 57 6.61 -9.53 -15.78
CA VAL A 57 6.56 -8.62 -14.63
C VAL A 57 6.89 -7.19 -15.11
N PRO A 58 5.96 -6.23 -14.95
CA PRO A 58 6.16 -4.85 -15.39
C PRO A 58 7.47 -4.24 -14.91
N ASN A 59 8.24 -3.64 -15.82
CA ASN A 59 9.50 -2.96 -15.50
C ASN A 59 9.24 -1.54 -14.96
N VAL A 60 8.70 -1.47 -13.74
CA VAL A 60 8.19 -0.23 -13.14
C VAL A 60 8.94 0.19 -11.87
N LEU A 61 10.10 -0.41 -11.55
CA LEU A 61 10.73 -0.21 -10.24
C LEU A 61 12.20 0.16 -10.33
N LEU A 62 12.46 1.43 -10.65
CA LEU A 62 13.81 2.02 -10.57
C LEU A 62 14.09 2.68 -9.21
N GLU A 63 13.06 3.13 -8.47
CA GLU A 63 13.23 3.79 -7.15
C GLU A 63 12.34 3.15 -6.06
N ALA A 64 12.52 1.85 -5.89
CA ALA A 64 11.92 1.04 -4.86
C ALA A 64 12.45 1.36 -3.44
N SER A 65 12.25 2.58 -2.93
CA SER A 65 12.55 2.89 -1.53
C SER A 65 11.52 2.26 -0.59
N GLN A 66 11.81 1.01 -0.20
CA GLN A 66 11.57 0.36 1.10
C GLN A 66 10.17 0.17 1.69
N VAL A 67 9.08 0.75 1.17
CA VAL A 67 7.73 0.47 1.71
C VAL A 67 6.74 0.12 0.61
N PHE A 68 6.86 -1.09 0.08
CA PHE A 68 5.81 -1.67 -0.76
C PHE A 68 4.66 -2.13 0.12
N SER A 69 3.72 -1.22 0.39
CA SER A 69 2.40 -1.62 0.84
C SER A 69 1.67 -2.28 -0.33
N TYR A 70 0.99 -3.39 -0.06
CA TYR A 70 0.10 -4.03 -1.01
C TYR A 70 -1.30 -4.08 -0.42
N VAL A 71 -2.29 -4.08 -1.30
CA VAL A 71 -3.68 -4.31 -0.89
C VAL A 71 -4.31 -5.37 -1.78
N PHE A 72 -5.10 -6.23 -1.16
CA PHE A 72 -5.88 -7.24 -1.85
C PHE A 72 -7.35 -6.78 -1.92
N VAL A 73 -7.87 -6.61 -3.14
CA VAL A 73 -9.27 -6.24 -3.37
C VAL A 73 -9.73 -6.80 -4.71
N SER A 74 -10.97 -7.27 -4.78
CA SER A 74 -11.58 -7.80 -6.01
C SER A 74 -10.76 -8.88 -6.73
N GLY A 75 -10.09 -9.77 -5.98
CA GLY A 75 -9.28 -10.86 -6.55
C GLY A 75 -7.89 -10.46 -7.04
N CYS A 76 -7.53 -9.17 -6.90
CA CYS A 76 -6.25 -8.64 -7.35
C CYS A 76 -5.41 -8.13 -6.18
N LEU A 77 -4.10 -8.37 -6.26
CA LEU A 77 -3.10 -7.64 -5.49
C LEU A 77 -2.80 -6.33 -6.19
N HIS A 78 -2.65 -5.25 -5.43
CA HIS A 78 -2.34 -3.93 -5.96
C HIS A 78 -1.15 -3.33 -5.23
N TRP A 79 -0.32 -2.60 -5.96
CA TRP A 79 0.82 -1.85 -5.44
C TRP A 79 0.87 -0.46 -6.08
N SER A 80 1.20 0.55 -5.29
CA SER A 80 1.63 1.85 -5.79
C SER A 80 3.11 1.79 -6.15
N VAL A 81 3.47 2.28 -7.33
CA VAL A 81 4.85 2.30 -7.83
C VAL A 81 5.13 3.63 -8.51
N ILE A 82 6.38 4.06 -8.49
CA ILE A 82 6.84 5.23 -9.25
C ILE A 82 7.62 4.71 -10.45
N ASP A 83 7.19 5.07 -11.65
CA ASP A 83 7.83 4.64 -12.89
C ASP A 83 9.10 5.44 -13.22
N GLN A 84 9.72 5.09 -14.34
CA GLN A 84 10.97 5.69 -14.83
C GLN A 84 10.85 7.19 -15.14
N ASN A 85 9.61 7.66 -15.35
CA ASN A 85 9.28 9.06 -15.62
C ASN A 85 8.83 9.80 -14.35
N PHE A 86 9.08 9.23 -13.18
CA PHE A 86 8.64 9.73 -11.88
C PHE A 86 7.11 9.86 -11.75
N ARG A 87 6.35 9.03 -12.48
CA ARG A 87 4.88 9.04 -12.40
C ARG A 87 4.40 7.95 -11.46
N LEU A 88 3.40 8.29 -10.65
CA LEU A 88 2.65 7.30 -9.88
C LEU A 88 1.89 6.39 -10.85
N ARG A 89 2.07 5.08 -10.68
CA ARG A 89 1.26 4.04 -11.29
C ARG A 89 0.72 3.12 -10.21
N ILE A 90 -0.46 2.57 -10.45
CA ILE A 90 -1.00 1.48 -9.64
C ILE A 90 -0.97 0.23 -10.50
N VAL A 91 -0.14 -0.72 -10.10
CA VAL A 91 -0.02 -2.02 -10.77
C VAL A 91 -0.87 -3.02 -10.02
N SER A 92 -1.60 -3.84 -10.77
CA SER A 92 -2.42 -4.93 -10.24
C SER A 92 -1.92 -6.28 -10.75
N LEU A 93 -2.14 -7.33 -9.96
CA LEU A 93 -1.95 -8.73 -10.35
C LEU A 93 -3.22 -9.49 -10.00
N HIS A 94 -3.90 -10.02 -11.00
CA HIS A 94 -5.07 -10.86 -10.79
C HIS A 94 -4.64 -12.26 -10.34
N LEU A 95 -5.03 -12.69 -9.14
CA LEU A 95 -4.50 -13.93 -8.55
C LEU A 95 -4.99 -15.21 -9.22
N GLY A 96 -6.11 -15.19 -9.94
CA GLY A 96 -6.61 -16.35 -10.69
C GLY A 96 -5.78 -16.64 -11.93
N SER A 97 -5.76 -15.69 -12.87
CA SER A 97 -4.98 -15.73 -14.11
C SER A 97 -3.47 -15.48 -13.97
N GLU A 98 -3.02 -14.90 -12.85
CA GLU A 98 -1.63 -14.45 -12.64
C GLU A 98 -1.16 -13.39 -13.64
N GLU A 99 -2.11 -12.61 -14.18
CA GLU A 99 -1.82 -11.56 -15.16
C GLU A 99 -1.74 -10.19 -14.51
N PHE A 100 -0.75 -9.41 -14.93
CA PHE A 100 -0.60 -8.02 -14.52
C PHE A 100 -1.56 -7.12 -15.30
N GLY A 101 -2.06 -6.11 -14.63
CA GLY A 101 -2.86 -5.05 -15.24
C GLY A 101 -2.50 -3.70 -14.64
N ASP A 102 -2.76 -2.65 -15.42
CA ASP A 102 -2.63 -1.28 -14.94
C ASP A 102 -3.95 -0.74 -14.44
N VAL A 103 -3.88 0.01 -13.35
CA VAL A 103 -5.00 0.75 -12.79
C VAL A 103 -4.73 2.23 -13.01
N GLU A 104 -5.69 2.91 -13.65
CA GLU A 104 -5.66 4.36 -13.78
C GLU A 104 -5.50 5.00 -12.40
N THR A 105 -4.66 6.03 -12.29
CA THR A 105 -4.52 6.82 -11.06
C THR A 105 -5.60 7.90 -11.03
N PRO A 106 -5.99 8.43 -9.86
CA PRO A 106 -6.69 9.72 -9.86
C PRO A 106 -5.80 10.73 -10.60
N GLY A 107 -6.38 11.71 -11.31
CA GLY A 107 -5.68 12.66 -12.18
C GLY A 107 -4.64 13.54 -11.46
N LEU A 108 -3.57 12.91 -10.98
CA LEU A 108 -2.47 13.43 -10.18
C LEU A 108 -1.28 13.80 -11.08
N ASP A 109 -1.47 13.76 -12.41
CA ASP A 109 -0.49 14.06 -13.47
C ASP A 109 0.10 15.50 -13.44
N MET A 110 -0.29 16.29 -12.44
CA MET A 110 0.07 17.70 -12.28
C MET A 110 1.29 17.92 -11.39
N LEU A 111 1.92 16.88 -10.83
CA LEU A 111 3.09 17.03 -9.94
C LEU A 111 4.43 16.87 -10.70
N ARG A 112 4.53 17.44 -11.90
CA ARG A 112 5.70 17.31 -12.79
C ARG A 112 6.98 17.98 -12.25
N ASP A 113 6.84 18.89 -11.29
CA ASP A 113 7.95 19.72 -10.82
C ASP A 113 8.50 19.29 -9.44
N CYS A 114 7.92 18.27 -8.81
CA CYS A 114 8.39 17.74 -7.53
C CYS A 114 8.90 16.32 -7.75
N LYS A 115 10.08 16.00 -7.21
CA LYS A 115 10.55 14.62 -7.11
C LYS A 115 9.56 13.84 -6.25
N LEU A 116 8.57 13.22 -6.89
CA LEU A 116 7.58 12.39 -6.24
C LEU A 116 8.31 11.22 -5.61
N LYS A 117 8.19 11.11 -4.29
CA LYS A 117 8.64 9.93 -3.57
C LYS A 117 7.49 8.94 -3.46
N SER A 118 7.80 7.66 -3.59
CA SER A 118 6.82 6.57 -3.52
C SER A 118 6.12 6.49 -2.17
N ASP A 119 6.79 6.94 -1.10
CA ASP A 119 6.28 6.94 0.26
C ASP A 119 5.12 7.93 0.49
N TYR A 120 4.92 8.93 -0.38
CA TYR A 120 3.75 9.81 -0.29
C TYR A 120 2.42 9.14 -0.65
N PHE A 121 2.46 7.96 -1.28
CA PHE A 121 1.28 7.30 -1.81
C PHE A 121 1.08 5.93 -1.17
N ALA A 122 0.02 5.78 -0.39
CA ALA A 122 -0.35 4.51 0.21
C ALA A 122 -1.66 3.98 -0.37
N LEU A 123 -1.70 2.68 -0.69
CA LEU A 123 -2.95 2.03 -1.06
C LEU A 123 -3.67 1.52 0.19
N TRP A 124 -5.00 1.51 0.12
CA TRP A 124 -5.84 0.98 1.17
C TRP A 124 -7.10 0.29 0.60
N VAL A 125 -7.83 -0.42 1.46
CA VAL A 125 -9.15 -0.97 1.15
C VAL A 125 -10.19 -0.24 1.96
N LEU A 126 -11.07 0.51 1.29
CA LEU A 126 -12.14 1.27 1.91
C LEU A 126 -13.47 0.86 1.28
N ALA A 127 -14.46 0.48 2.10
CA ALA A 127 -15.75 -0.01 1.64
C ALA A 127 -15.62 -1.08 0.53
N GLU A 128 -14.76 -2.07 0.77
CA GLU A 128 -14.46 -3.18 -0.16
C GLU A 128 -13.92 -2.74 -1.53
N SER A 129 -13.51 -1.48 -1.65
CA SER A 129 -12.99 -0.88 -2.87
C SER A 129 -11.56 -0.40 -2.68
N LEU A 130 -10.83 -0.28 -3.80
CA LEU A 130 -9.48 0.24 -3.80
C LEU A 130 -9.50 1.73 -3.43
N SER A 131 -8.65 2.15 -2.50
CA SER A 131 -8.44 3.56 -2.19
C SER A 131 -6.96 3.94 -2.23
N LEU A 132 -6.70 5.22 -2.46
CA LEU A 132 -5.38 5.82 -2.52
C LEU A 132 -5.32 6.98 -1.52
N VAL A 133 -4.30 6.97 -0.67
CA VAL A 133 -3.95 8.06 0.23
C VAL A 133 -2.79 8.83 -0.39
N ASP A 134 -3.03 10.11 -0.67
CA ASP A 134 -2.04 11.03 -1.23
C ASP A 134 -1.59 12.03 -0.15
N SER A 135 -0.35 11.85 0.27
CA SER A 135 0.35 12.68 1.25
C SER A 135 1.31 13.68 0.60
N SER A 136 1.34 13.81 -0.72
CA SER A 136 2.31 14.63 -1.45
C SER A 136 2.12 16.14 -1.22
N ARG A 137 0.92 16.55 -0.84
CA ARG A 137 0.58 17.96 -0.59
C ARG A 137 0.95 18.35 0.84
N THR A 138 1.54 19.54 0.97
CA THR A 138 2.02 20.07 2.27
C THR A 138 0.91 20.51 3.22
N GLN A 139 -0.28 20.85 2.68
CA GLN A 139 -1.39 21.40 3.46
C GLN A 139 -2.43 20.34 3.87
N CYS A 140 -2.48 19.23 3.15
CA CYS A 140 -3.51 18.21 3.36
C CYS A 140 -3.07 16.82 2.91
N VAL A 141 -3.83 15.84 3.39
CA VAL A 141 -3.77 14.44 2.95
C VAL A 141 -5.08 14.13 2.24
N ASP A 142 -5.02 13.77 0.96
CA ASP A 142 -6.19 13.39 0.20
C ASP A 142 -6.45 11.89 0.28
N ILE A 143 -7.72 11.53 0.42
CA ILE A 143 -8.18 10.14 0.33
C ILE A 143 -9.07 10.02 -0.89
N TRP A 144 -8.65 9.18 -1.84
CA TRP A 144 -9.36 8.87 -3.07
C TRP A 144 -9.94 7.47 -2.99
N LEU A 145 -11.18 7.31 -3.43
CA LEU A 145 -11.88 6.04 -3.52
C LEU A 145 -12.11 5.71 -4.99
N ARG A 146 -11.68 4.52 -5.42
CA ARG A 146 -12.03 4.00 -6.74
C ARG A 146 -13.45 3.47 -6.66
N THR A 147 -14.33 4.04 -7.48
CA THR A 147 -15.74 3.66 -7.53
C THR A 147 -16.11 3.21 -8.93
N LYS A 148 -17.13 2.36 -8.99
CA LYS A 148 -17.71 1.89 -10.24
C LYS A 148 -19.06 2.58 -10.45
N SER A 149 -19.17 3.31 -11.55
CA SER A 149 -20.45 3.92 -11.95
C SER A 149 -21.44 2.85 -12.43
N TYR A 150 -22.71 3.23 -12.52
CA TYR A 150 -23.77 2.37 -13.03
C TYR A 150 -23.46 1.77 -14.42
N ASN A 151 -22.75 2.53 -15.26
CA ASN A 151 -22.34 2.10 -16.61
C ASN A 151 -21.09 1.20 -16.61
N LYS A 152 -20.68 0.68 -15.44
CA LYS A 152 -19.46 -0.11 -15.22
C LYS A 152 -18.14 0.64 -15.48
N ASN A 153 -18.18 1.93 -15.77
CA ASN A 153 -16.97 2.74 -15.86
C ASN A 153 -16.42 2.99 -14.47
N GLU A 154 -15.15 2.66 -14.28
CA GLU A 154 -14.43 2.90 -13.04
C GLU A 154 -13.81 4.29 -13.07
N HIS A 155 -13.86 4.98 -11.94
CA HIS A 155 -13.30 6.32 -11.81
C HIS A 155 -12.88 6.55 -10.36
N TRP A 156 -12.06 7.58 -10.16
CA TRP A 156 -11.67 8.00 -8.82
C TRP A 156 -12.53 9.15 -8.33
N MET A 157 -12.99 9.04 -7.09
CA MET A 157 -13.69 10.08 -6.37
C MET A 157 -12.83 10.51 -5.18
N LYS A 158 -12.58 11.81 -5.04
CA LYS A 158 -11.97 12.34 -3.81
C LYS A 158 -13.00 12.25 -2.69
N LEU A 159 -12.71 11.44 -1.68
CA LEU A 159 -13.61 11.24 -0.56
C LEU A 159 -13.38 12.29 0.54
N TYR A 160 -12.12 12.51 0.91
CA TYR A 160 -11.74 13.47 1.96
C TYR A 160 -10.45 14.21 1.61
N SER A 161 -10.29 15.40 2.20
CA SER A 161 -9.05 16.20 2.20
C SER A 161 -8.75 16.60 3.64
N LEU A 162 -7.92 15.82 4.32
CA LEU A 162 -7.61 15.99 5.74
C LEU A 162 -6.63 17.14 5.94
N ARG A 163 -6.98 18.13 6.76
CA ARG A 163 -6.14 19.33 7.00
C ARG A 163 -4.95 18.97 7.88
N ARG A 164 -3.72 19.14 7.37
CA ARG A 164 -2.48 18.83 8.12
C ARG A 164 -2.27 19.75 9.32
N GLU A 165 -2.69 21.00 9.22
CA GLU A 165 -2.58 21.98 10.33
C GLU A 165 -3.31 21.53 11.61
N LEU A 166 -4.36 20.70 11.48
CA LEU A 166 -5.09 20.16 12.64
C LEU A 166 -4.38 18.97 13.27
N MET A 167 -3.42 18.39 12.56
CA MET A 167 -2.59 17.26 12.99
C MET A 167 -1.18 17.70 13.41
N ASP A 168 -0.87 19.00 13.33
CA ASP A 168 0.42 19.57 13.72
C ASP A 168 0.52 19.67 15.26
N PRO A 169 1.71 19.57 15.88
CA PRO A 169 3.04 19.37 15.27
C PRO A 169 3.36 17.90 14.90
N TYR A 170 2.38 17.00 15.02
CA TYR A 170 2.61 15.56 14.94
C TYR A 170 2.80 15.04 13.50
N PHE A 171 2.26 15.76 12.52
CA PHE A 171 2.30 15.43 11.09
C PHE A 171 2.85 16.62 10.30
N SER A 172 4.18 16.76 10.28
CA SER A 172 4.85 17.77 9.46
C SER A 172 4.48 17.65 7.98
N SER A 173 4.76 18.70 7.19
CA SER A 173 4.52 18.72 5.75
C SER A 173 5.22 17.59 4.97
N SER A 174 6.27 16.99 5.53
CA SER A 174 7.00 15.85 4.96
C SER A 174 6.59 14.50 5.55
N THR A 175 5.66 14.47 6.51
CA THR A 175 5.24 13.23 7.16
C THR A 175 4.39 12.39 6.22
N VAL A 176 4.87 11.18 5.96
CA VAL A 176 4.14 10.10 5.29
C VAL A 176 3.01 9.63 6.21
N VAL A 177 1.79 9.61 5.67
CA VAL A 177 0.60 9.24 6.43
C VAL A 177 0.13 7.86 6.00
N GLN A 178 0.06 6.96 6.96
CA GLN A 178 -0.54 5.64 6.78
C GLN A 178 -1.93 5.63 7.40
N LEU A 179 -2.94 5.28 6.60
CA LEU A 179 -4.27 5.01 7.11
C LEU A 179 -4.27 3.62 7.75
N LEU A 180 -4.73 3.52 9.00
CA LEU A 180 -4.77 2.25 9.74
C LEU A 180 -6.17 1.68 9.89
N ARG A 181 -7.16 2.57 10.03
CA ARG A 181 -8.55 2.16 10.20
C ARG A 181 -9.48 3.27 9.73
N TYR A 182 -10.59 2.84 9.15
CA TYR A 182 -11.77 3.69 8.92
C TYR A 182 -12.93 3.15 9.75
N GLN A 183 -13.66 4.04 10.42
CA GLN A 183 -14.85 3.72 11.19
C GLN A 183 -16.08 4.43 10.63
N LYS A 184 -17.27 3.93 11.01
CA LYS A 184 -18.53 4.64 10.73
C LYS A 184 -18.47 6.04 11.37
N ASN A 185 -19.04 7.05 10.70
CA ASN A 185 -19.01 8.49 11.06
C ASN A 185 -17.71 9.23 10.68
N ALA A 186 -17.07 8.80 9.59
CA ALA A 186 -15.89 9.48 9.03
C ALA A 186 -14.69 9.61 10.00
N GLU A 187 -14.61 8.77 11.03
CA GLU A 187 -13.45 8.68 11.90
C GLU A 187 -12.38 7.80 11.26
N ILE A 188 -11.18 8.36 11.11
CA ILE A 188 -10.05 7.78 10.42
C ILE A 188 -8.88 7.71 11.39
N LEU A 189 -8.38 6.51 11.65
CA LEU A 189 -7.15 6.32 12.41
C LEU A 189 -5.96 6.40 11.46
N LEU A 190 -5.08 7.37 11.72
CA LEU A 190 -3.91 7.70 10.94
C LEU A 190 -2.66 7.51 11.77
N GLN A 191 -1.60 7.05 11.12
CA GLN A 191 -0.27 6.98 11.69
C GLN A 191 0.67 7.88 10.88
N GLY A 192 1.47 8.68 11.58
CA GLY A 192 2.55 9.47 11.01
C GLY A 192 3.76 9.40 11.90
N ASN A 193 4.90 8.97 11.35
CA ASN A 193 6.14 8.72 12.09
C ASN A 193 5.90 7.95 13.41
N SER A 194 5.95 8.64 14.54
CA SER A 194 5.77 8.12 15.91
C SER A 194 4.43 8.49 16.55
N SER A 195 3.50 9.09 15.79
CA SER A 195 2.22 9.59 16.28
C SER A 195 1.04 8.83 15.68
N LEU A 196 0.01 8.65 16.51
CA LEU A 196 -1.25 8.03 16.15
C LEU A 196 -2.38 9.03 16.39
N VAL A 197 -3.18 9.31 15.37
CA VAL A 197 -4.23 10.32 15.39
C VAL A 197 -5.54 9.72 14.89
N ALA A 198 -6.63 9.89 15.64
CA ALA A 198 -7.99 9.78 15.09
C ALA A 198 -8.41 11.14 14.55
N TYR A 199 -8.70 11.19 13.25
CA TYR A 199 -9.22 12.35 12.55
C TYR A 199 -10.67 12.09 12.17
N ASN A 200 -11.58 12.98 12.54
CA ASN A 200 -12.94 12.94 12.01
C ASN A 200 -13.04 13.87 10.79
N ALA A 201 -13.29 13.30 9.61
CA ALA A 201 -13.26 14.03 8.35
C ALA A 201 -14.51 14.91 8.12
N GLU A 202 -15.59 14.71 8.86
CA GLU A 202 -16.79 15.55 8.78
C GLU A 202 -16.71 16.74 9.73
N SER A 203 -16.33 16.52 10.99
CA SER A 203 -16.22 17.57 11.99
C SER A 203 -14.88 18.31 11.99
N ASN A 204 -13.88 17.81 11.26
CA ASN A 204 -12.49 18.29 11.30
C ASN A 204 -11.91 18.31 12.73
N THR A 205 -12.24 17.30 13.54
CA THR A 205 -11.70 17.17 14.90
C THR A 205 -10.61 16.11 14.95
N VAL A 206 -9.60 16.37 15.77
CA VAL A 206 -8.43 15.51 15.94
C VAL A 206 -8.32 15.04 17.39
N LYS A 207 -8.10 13.74 17.56
CA LYS A 207 -7.80 13.11 18.84
C LYS A 207 -6.46 12.39 18.74
N LEU A 208 -5.51 12.83 19.55
CA LEU A 208 -4.20 12.20 19.65
C LEU A 208 -4.26 10.97 20.57
N PHE A 209 -3.54 9.91 20.18
CA PHE A 209 -3.26 8.79 21.06
C PHE A 209 -1.80 8.83 21.49
N SER A 210 -1.59 8.98 22.79
CA SER A 210 -0.29 8.74 23.41
C SER A 210 0.01 7.24 23.34
N VAL A 211 0.99 6.86 22.55
CA VAL A 211 1.60 5.53 22.64
C VAL A 211 2.84 5.71 23.50
N ALA A 212 2.79 5.21 24.74
CA ALA A 212 3.94 5.24 25.64
C ALA A 212 5.02 4.29 25.09
N VAL A 213 5.95 4.82 24.30
CA VAL A 213 7.13 4.10 23.86
C VAL A 213 8.36 4.90 24.23
N GLU A 214 9.20 4.32 25.09
CA GLU A 214 10.37 5.00 25.68
C GLU A 214 11.45 5.39 24.64
N ARG A 215 11.36 4.86 23.42
CA ARG A 215 12.16 5.22 22.23
C ARG A 215 11.63 4.42 21.04
N ALA A 216 10.82 5.03 20.18
CA ALA A 216 10.50 4.45 18.89
C ALA A 216 10.88 5.44 17.79
N ASP A 217 12.03 5.20 17.16
CA ASP A 217 12.48 5.94 15.99
C ASP A 217 11.58 5.66 14.76
N SER A 218 10.79 4.59 14.81
CA SER A 218 9.68 4.36 13.88
C SER A 218 8.61 3.45 14.52
N LEU A 219 7.35 3.89 14.53
CA LEU A 219 6.23 2.98 14.71
C LEU A 219 5.90 2.37 13.34
N LYS A 220 5.52 1.10 13.30
CA LYS A 220 4.90 0.48 12.13
C LYS A 220 3.66 -0.26 12.60
N ALA A 221 2.50 0.15 12.11
CA ALA A 221 1.29 -0.62 12.33
C ALA A 221 1.04 -1.53 11.13
N TYR A 222 0.71 -2.79 11.45
CA TYR A 222 0.27 -3.77 10.48
C TYR A 222 -1.23 -4.00 10.71
N PRO A 223 -2.10 -3.80 9.70
CA PRO A 223 -3.49 -4.17 9.84
C PRO A 223 -3.58 -5.68 10.10
N PHE A 224 -4.08 -6.04 11.28
CA PHE A 224 -4.35 -7.43 11.61
C PHE A 224 -5.64 -7.86 10.91
N VAL A 225 -5.49 -8.61 9.81
CA VAL A 225 -6.58 -9.41 9.26
C VAL A 225 -6.62 -10.71 10.06
N GLY A 226 -7.80 -11.08 10.59
CA GLY A 226 -8.00 -12.28 11.39
C GLY A 226 -7.21 -13.47 10.84
N SER A 227 -6.21 -13.90 11.60
CA SER A 227 -5.28 -14.94 11.18
C SER A 227 -5.98 -16.29 11.01
N LEU A 228 -5.49 -17.10 10.07
CA LEU A 228 -5.74 -18.55 10.00
C LEU A 228 -5.18 -19.32 11.23
N ILE A 229 -4.56 -18.59 12.17
CA ILE A 229 -4.05 -19.05 13.46
C ILE A 229 -4.56 -18.09 14.54
N ALA A 230 -5.28 -18.60 15.53
CA ALA A 230 -5.84 -17.78 16.61
C ALA A 230 -4.77 -16.94 17.32
N VAL A 231 -5.08 -15.68 17.66
CA VAL A 231 -4.20 -14.74 18.42
C VAL A 231 -3.68 -15.36 19.72
N ARG A 232 -4.45 -16.27 20.33
CA ARG A 232 -4.07 -17.01 21.54
C ARG A 232 -2.79 -17.83 21.36
N THR A 233 -2.50 -18.30 20.15
CA THR A 233 -1.31 -19.07 19.82
C THR A 233 -0.06 -18.20 19.76
N LEU A 234 -0.19 -16.90 19.47
CA LEU A 234 0.92 -15.94 19.41
C LEU A 234 1.33 -15.42 20.80
N CYS A 235 0.39 -15.36 21.75
CA CYS A 235 0.65 -14.82 23.08
C CYS A 235 1.11 -15.86 24.11
N GLY A 236 1.32 -17.13 23.74
CA GLY A 236 1.86 -18.15 24.65
C GLY A 236 1.05 -18.36 25.94
N MET A 237 -0.23 -17.97 25.97
CA MET A 237 -1.07 -18.16 27.16
C MET A 237 -1.60 -19.59 27.18
N GLN A 238 -0.80 -20.52 27.70
CA GLN A 238 -1.34 -21.77 28.24
C GLN A 238 -2.27 -21.41 29.41
N ARG A 239 -3.56 -21.76 29.29
CA ARG A 239 -4.44 -21.80 30.45
C ARG A 239 -4.00 -22.99 31.30
N SER A 240 -3.58 -22.74 32.53
CA SER A 240 -3.66 -23.72 33.60
C SER A 240 -5.15 -23.95 33.90
N GLU A 241 -5.64 -25.13 33.57
CA GLU A 241 -6.95 -25.59 34.04
C GLU A 241 -6.85 -25.92 35.54
N ILE A 242 -7.84 -25.46 36.30
CA ILE A 242 -8.23 -26.00 37.60
C ILE A 242 -9.53 -26.76 37.35
#